data_AF-F5L4N0-F1
#
_entry.id   AF-F5L4N0-F1
#
_cell.length_a   1.000
_cell.length_b   1.000
_cell.length_c   1.000
_cell.angle_alpha   90.00
_cell.angle_beta   90.00
_cell.angle_gamma   90.00
#
_symmetry.space_group_name_H-M   'P 1'
#
loop_
_entity.id
_entity.type
_entity.pdbx_description
1 polymer ?
#
loop_
_entity_poly.entity_id
_entity_poly.type
_entity_poly.pdbx_seq_one_letter_code
_entity_poly.pdbx_strand_id
1 'polypeptide(L)'
;METHRELLQRLYAETCRIREQLARVHEDMNRNDPAVVEQLQAAVEARGHTIAKLQNLQQEGSLAWTGEEKELLARLREWEPELNERLRSLYTAFARQLQKLNQGKQAAHKYQQPYAAIYTDGTYIDKRK
;
A
#
# COMPACT_ATOMS: atom_id res chain seq x y z
N MET A 1 12.89 -25.12 -13.48
CA MET A 1 12.96 -23.77 -14.08
C MET A 1 11.52 -23.41 -14.42
N GLU A 2 10.99 -22.30 -13.89
CA GLU A 2 9.64 -21.83 -14.28
C GLU A 2 9.70 -21.34 -15.73
N THR A 3 8.68 -21.67 -16.53
CA THR A 3 8.62 -21.21 -17.93
C THR A 3 8.07 -19.78 -18.01
N HIS A 4 8.36 -19.07 -19.11
CA HIS A 4 7.79 -17.74 -19.33
C HIS A 4 6.26 -17.75 -19.38
N ARG A 5 5.67 -18.86 -19.85
CA ARG A 5 4.21 -19.08 -19.87
C ARG A 5 3.63 -19.15 -18.47
N GLU A 6 4.23 -19.94 -17.59
CA GLU A 6 3.81 -20.06 -16.19
C GLU A 6 3.90 -18.72 -15.46
N LEU A 7 4.98 -17.98 -15.69
CA LEU A 7 5.16 -16.65 -15.12
C LEU A 7 4.13 -15.65 -15.64
N LEU A 8 3.78 -15.70 -16.93
CA LEU A 8 2.75 -14.83 -17.49
C LEU A 8 1.35 -15.17 -16.94
N GLN A 9 1.03 -16.45 -16.79
CA GLN A 9 -0.22 -16.89 -16.17
C GLN A 9 -0.29 -16.46 -14.69
N ARG A 10 0.83 -16.57 -13.97
CA ARG A 10 0.93 -16.08 -12.58
C ARG A 10 0.73 -14.57 -12.53
N LEU A 11 1.40 -13.81 -13.40
CA LEU A 11 1.25 -12.36 -13.49
C LEU A 11 -0.21 -11.96 -13.74
N TYR A 12 -0.91 -12.69 -14.60
CA TYR A 12 -2.33 -12.49 -14.85
C TYR A 12 -3.18 -12.77 -13.61
N ALA A 13 -2.97 -13.90 -12.94
CA ALA A 13 -3.70 -14.25 -11.72
C ALA A 13 -3.46 -13.25 -10.57
N GLU A 14 -2.21 -12.82 -10.37
CA GLU A 14 -1.84 -11.78 -9.40
C GLU A 14 -2.53 -10.45 -9.72
N THR A 15 -2.58 -10.09 -11.00
CA THR A 15 -3.25 -8.87 -11.45
C THR A 15 -4.77 -8.94 -11.20
N CYS A 16 -5.42 -10.07 -11.49
CA CYS A 16 -6.83 -10.28 -11.15
C CYS A 16 -7.09 -10.16 -9.64
N ARG A 17 -6.24 -10.80 -8.83
CA ARG A 17 -6.34 -10.74 -7.36
C ARG A 17 -6.22 -9.31 -6.83
N ILE A 18 -5.27 -8.53 -7.36
CA ILE A 18 -5.11 -7.11 -6.99
C ILE A 18 -6.38 -6.33 -7.35
N ARG A 19 -6.96 -6.54 -8.54
CA ARG A 19 -8.20 -5.84 -8.95
C ARG A 19 -9.36 -6.16 -8.01
N GLU A 20 -9.55 -7.43 -7.66
CA GLU A 20 -10.57 -7.88 -6.71
C GLU A 20 -10.37 -7.28 -5.32
N GLN A 21 -9.14 -7.27 -4.82
CA GLN A 21 -8.81 -6.70 -3.52
C GLN A 21 -8.99 -5.19 -3.50
N LEU A 22 -8.52 -4.50 -4.54
CA LEU A 22 -8.73 -3.06 -4.67
C LEU A 22 -10.22 -2.74 -4.60
N ALA A 23 -11.10 -3.52 -5.25
CA ALA A 23 -12.56 -3.30 -5.21
C ALA A 23 -13.15 -3.29 -3.78
N ARG A 24 -12.44 -3.88 -2.82
CA ARG A 24 -12.84 -3.99 -1.41
C ARG A 24 -12.13 -2.99 -0.49
N VAL A 25 -11.06 -2.35 -0.93
CA VAL A 25 -10.31 -1.37 -0.13
C VAL A 25 -10.95 0.01 -0.27
N HIS A 26 -11.24 0.62 0.87
CA HIS A 26 -11.72 2.00 1.00
C HIS A 26 -10.55 2.97 1.12
N GLU A 27 -10.72 4.21 0.68
CA GLU A 27 -9.71 5.28 0.84
C GLU A 27 -9.52 5.74 2.30
N ASP A 28 -10.41 5.32 3.19
CA ASP A 28 -10.37 5.65 4.61
C ASP A 28 -9.77 4.47 5.37
N MET A 29 -8.58 4.65 5.93
CA MET A 29 -7.86 3.60 6.66
C MET A 29 -8.70 2.97 7.78
N ASN A 30 -9.57 3.74 8.44
CA ASN A 30 -10.38 3.24 9.56
C ASN A 30 -11.53 2.33 9.12
N ARG A 31 -11.85 2.29 7.82
CA ARG A 31 -12.90 1.47 7.24
C ARG A 31 -12.38 0.19 6.60
N ASN A 32 -11.07 -0.01 6.61
CA ASN A 32 -10.45 -1.20 6.06
C ASN A 32 -10.17 -2.22 7.16
N ASP A 33 -10.40 -3.49 6.84
CA ASP A 33 -9.84 -4.59 7.60
C ASP A 33 -8.31 -4.62 7.32
N PRO A 34 -7.45 -4.56 8.36
CA PRO A 34 -6.00 -4.66 8.19
C PRO A 34 -5.57 -5.86 7.34
N ALA A 35 -6.24 -7.00 7.49
CA ALA A 35 -5.92 -8.21 6.73
C ALA A 35 -6.13 -8.00 5.22
N VAL A 36 -7.12 -7.19 4.80
CA VAL A 36 -7.36 -6.91 3.38
C VAL A 36 -6.26 -6.03 2.80
N VAL A 37 -5.77 -5.05 3.57
CA VAL A 37 -4.68 -4.16 3.16
C VAL A 37 -3.36 -4.94 3.05
N GLU A 38 -3.06 -5.79 4.03
CA GLU A 38 -1.88 -6.66 4.01
C GLU A 38 -1.91 -7.64 2.83
N GLN A 39 -3.08 -8.24 2.55
CA GLN A 39 -3.23 -9.14 1.41
C GLN A 39 -3.08 -8.41 0.06
N LEU A 40 -3.53 -7.14 -0.03
CA LEU A 40 -3.31 -6.31 -1.22
C LEU A 40 -1.82 -6.00 -1.41
N GLN A 41 -1.13 -5.62 -0.34
CA GLN A 41 0.30 -5.37 -0.38
C GLN A 41 1.07 -6.62 -0.81
N ALA A 42 0.80 -7.78 -0.21
CA ALA A 42 1.43 -9.03 -0.57
C ALA A 42 1.20 -9.41 -2.04
N ALA A 43 0.00 -9.15 -2.58
CA ALA A 43 -0.31 -9.41 -3.99
C ALA A 43 0.47 -8.47 -4.93
N VAL A 44 0.59 -7.18 -4.59
CA VAL A 44 1.38 -6.20 -5.36
C VAL A 44 2.87 -6.56 -5.34
N GLU A 45 3.40 -6.95 -4.19
CA GLU A 45 4.79 -7.40 -4.07
C GLU A 45 5.04 -8.67 -4.90
N ALA A 46 4.18 -9.69 -4.79
CA ALA A 46 4.28 -10.91 -5.59
C ALA A 46 4.30 -10.60 -7.10
N ARG A 47 3.40 -9.71 -7.54
CA ARG A 47 3.37 -9.21 -8.92
C ARG A 47 4.70 -8.60 -9.35
N GLY A 48 5.30 -7.76 -8.51
CA GLY A 48 6.61 -7.15 -8.77
C GLY A 48 7.71 -8.19 -8.97
N HIS A 49 7.75 -9.23 -8.12
CA HIS A 49 8.71 -10.33 -8.27
C HIS A 49 8.50 -11.11 -9.56
N THR A 50 7.25 -11.40 -9.94
CA THR A 50 6.93 -12.11 -11.19
C THR A 50 7.35 -11.29 -12.41
N ILE A 51 7.12 -9.97 -12.41
CA ILE A 51 7.58 -9.07 -13.48
C ILE A 51 9.10 -9.09 -13.60
N ALA A 52 9.83 -9.01 -12.49
CA ALA A 52 11.29 -9.04 -12.49
C ALA A 52 11.82 -10.36 -13.09
N LYS A 53 11.21 -11.51 -12.74
CA LYS A 53 11.56 -12.81 -13.35
C LYS A 53 11.31 -12.83 -14.86
N LEU A 54 10.16 -12.32 -15.32
CA LEU A 54 9.83 -12.23 -16.75
C LEU A 54 10.82 -11.34 -17.51
N GLN A 55 11.23 -10.22 -16.91
CA GLN A 55 12.23 -9.31 -17.48
C GLN A 55 13.60 -9.98 -17.62
N ASN A 56 14.03 -10.74 -16.61
CA ASN A 56 15.30 -11.48 -16.67
C ASN A 56 15.28 -12.53 -17.79
N LEU A 57 14.21 -13.33 -17.89
CA LEU A 57 14.07 -14.31 -18.98
C LEU A 57 14.09 -13.65 -20.36
N GLN A 58 13.48 -12.46 -20.49
CA GLN A 58 13.48 -11.71 -21.75
C GLN A 58 14.88 -11.18 -22.12
N GLN A 59 15.74 -10.91 -21.14
CA GLN A 59 17.13 -10.50 -21.38
C GLN A 59 18.03 -11.69 -21.73
N GLU A 60 17.73 -12.89 -21.19
CA GLU A 60 18.49 -14.12 -21.40
C GLU A 60 18.27 -14.77 -22.78
N GLY A 61 17.26 -14.35 -23.56
CA GLY A 61 17.05 -14.86 -24.91
C GLY A 61 15.90 -14.22 -25.69
N SER A 62 15.78 -14.58 -26.96
CA SER A 62 14.67 -14.14 -27.82
C SER A 62 13.38 -14.84 -27.41
N LEU A 63 12.64 -14.18 -26.52
CA LEU A 63 11.39 -14.68 -25.98
C LEU A 63 10.26 -14.48 -27.00
N ALA A 64 9.87 -15.55 -27.67
CA ALA A 64 8.82 -15.53 -28.69
C ALA A 64 7.46 -15.81 -28.05
N TRP A 65 6.69 -14.76 -27.79
CA TRP A 65 5.32 -14.89 -27.29
C TRP A 65 4.41 -15.56 -28.32
N THR A 66 3.67 -16.57 -27.86
CA THR A 66 2.57 -17.20 -28.59
C THR A 66 1.37 -16.26 -28.74
N GLY A 67 0.39 -16.62 -29.56
CA GLY A 67 -0.85 -15.84 -29.73
C GLY A 67 -1.61 -15.65 -28.42
N GLU A 68 -1.82 -16.74 -27.67
CA GLU A 68 -2.48 -16.71 -26.35
C GLU A 68 -1.75 -15.81 -25.34
N GLU A 69 -0.42 -15.87 -25.32
CA GLU A 69 0.40 -15.05 -24.41
C GLU A 69 0.32 -13.57 -24.79
N LYS A 70 0.28 -13.24 -26.08
CA LYS A 70 0.07 -11.87 -26.55
C LYS A 70 -1.30 -11.32 -26.13
N GLU A 71 -2.33 -12.15 -26.15
CA GLU A 71 -3.67 -11.76 -25.67
C GLU A 71 -3.66 -11.47 -24.16
N LEU A 72 -2.99 -12.32 -23.36
CA LEU A 72 -2.83 -12.08 -21.93
C LEU A 72 -2.07 -10.78 -21.66
N LEU A 73 -0.97 -10.53 -22.39
CA LEU A 73 -0.21 -9.29 -22.30
C LEU A 73 -1.04 -8.06 -22.71
N ALA A 74 -1.90 -8.19 -23.72
CA ALA A 74 -2.80 -7.11 -24.14
C ALA A 74 -3.81 -6.76 -23.03
N ARG A 75 -4.43 -7.77 -22.41
CA ARG A 75 -5.34 -7.57 -21.26
C ARG A 75 -4.64 -6.93 -20.07
N LEU A 76 -3.44 -7.40 -19.75
CA LEU A 76 -2.62 -6.81 -18.68
C LEU A 76 -2.33 -5.34 -18.94
N ARG A 77 -1.95 -4.98 -20.18
CA ARG A 77 -1.70 -3.59 -20.59
C ARG A 77 -2.96 -2.72 -20.52
N GLU A 78 -4.12 -3.28 -20.84
CA GLU A 78 -5.40 -2.57 -20.75
C GLU A 78 -5.76 -2.22 -19.31
N TRP A 79 -5.46 -3.09 -18.35
CA TRP A 79 -5.78 -2.88 -16.93
C TRP A 79 -4.75 -2.04 -16.17
N GLU A 80 -3.52 -1.95 -16.68
CA GLU A 80 -2.41 -1.26 -16.01
C GLU A 80 -2.72 0.21 -15.64
N PRO A 81 -3.33 1.04 -16.52
CA PRO A 81 -3.63 2.42 -16.17
C PRO A 81 -4.63 2.55 -15.02
N GLU A 82 -5.70 1.76 -15.04
CA GLU A 82 -6.73 1.75 -13.99
C GLU A 82 -6.14 1.30 -12.64
N LEU A 83 -5.34 0.22 -12.67
CA LEU A 83 -4.65 -0.30 -11.50
C LEU A 83 -3.73 0.73 -10.87
N ASN A 84 -2.89 1.37 -11.69
CA ASN A 84 -1.93 2.36 -11.21
C ASN A 84 -2.61 3.59 -10.63
N GLU A 85 -3.67 4.10 -11.28
CA GLU A 85 -4.41 5.23 -10.77
C GLU A 85 -5.04 4.91 -9.41
N ARG A 86 -5.62 3.72 -9.28
CA ARG A 86 -6.28 3.33 -8.04
C ARG A 86 -5.33 3.08 -6.89
N LEU A 87 -4.19 2.42 -7.14
CA LEU A 87 -3.12 2.26 -6.15
C LEU A 87 -2.57 3.62 -5.71
N ARG A 88 -2.39 4.55 -6.65
CA ARG A 88 -1.91 5.90 -6.36
C ARG A 88 -2.91 6.71 -5.54
N SER A 89 -4.21 6.61 -5.83
CA SER A 89 -5.25 7.26 -5.02
C SER A 89 -5.22 6.75 -3.58
N LEU A 90 -5.20 5.43 -3.38
CA LEU A 90 -5.14 4.83 -2.05
C LEU A 90 -3.90 5.25 -1.27
N TYR A 91 -2.72 5.21 -1.92
CA TYR A 91 -1.47 5.66 -1.30
C TYR A 91 -1.56 7.12 -0.86
N THR A 92 -2.09 7.99 -1.72
CA THR A 92 -2.24 9.43 -1.43
C THR A 92 -3.22 9.67 -0.28
N ALA A 93 -4.34 8.96 -0.25
CA ALA A 93 -5.32 9.04 0.81
C ALA A 93 -4.73 8.62 2.17
N PHE A 94 -4.07 7.47 2.20
CA PHE A 94 -3.45 6.94 3.43
C PHE A 94 -2.33 7.84 3.93
N ALA A 95 -1.46 8.33 3.05
CA ALA A 95 -0.40 9.26 3.41
C ALA A 95 -0.96 10.56 4.04
N ARG A 96 -2.05 11.10 3.47
CA ARG A 96 -2.74 12.28 4.00
C ARG A 96 -3.34 12.04 5.38
N GLN A 97 -3.92 10.86 5.61
CA GLN A 97 -4.49 10.51 6.91
C GLN A 97 -3.40 10.32 7.98
N LEU A 98 -2.29 9.67 7.65
CA LEU A 98 -1.13 9.54 8.55
C LEU A 98 -0.54 10.91 8.91
N GLN A 99 -0.44 11.83 7.95
CA GLN A 99 0.02 13.20 8.19
C GLN A 99 -0.90 13.92 9.19
N LYS A 100 -2.23 13.82 9.02
CA LYS A 100 -3.21 14.40 9.96
C LYS A 100 -3.07 13.81 11.36
N LEU A 101 -2.88 12.49 11.47
CA LEU A 101 -2.69 11.81 12.75
C LEU A 101 -1.41 12.29 13.46
N ASN A 102 -0.32 12.47 12.73
CA ASN A 102 0.93 13.01 13.28
C ASN A 102 0.78 14.47 13.75
N GLN A 103 0.09 15.31 12.99
CA GLN A 103 -0.23 16.69 13.39
C GLN A 103 -1.11 16.72 14.64
N GLY A 104 -2.11 15.85 14.72
CA GLY A 104 -2.96 15.69 15.91
C GLY A 104 -2.16 15.28 17.15
N LYS A 105 -1.23 14.32 17.01
CA LYS A 105 -0.31 13.92 18.10
C LYS A 105 0.57 15.09 18.56
N GLN A 106 1.14 15.86 17.64
CA GLN A 106 1.94 17.04 17.98
C GLN A 106 1.10 18.11 18.70
N ALA A 107 -0.13 18.35 18.24
CA ALA A 107 -1.05 19.27 18.91
C ALA A 107 -1.41 18.78 20.32
N ALA A 108 -1.77 17.51 20.49
CA ALA A 108 -2.05 16.92 21.80
C ALA A 108 -0.87 17.04 22.76
N HIS A 109 0.36 16.77 22.28
CA HIS A 109 1.57 16.96 23.07
C HIS A 109 1.78 18.44 23.48
N LYS A 110 1.48 19.39 22.58
CA LYS A 110 1.51 20.84 22.91
C LYS A 110 0.49 21.25 23.97
N TYR A 111 -0.63 20.54 24.11
CA TYR A 111 -1.60 20.79 25.19
C TYR A 111 -1.21 20.10 26.50
N GLN A 112 -0.57 18.91 26.46
CA GLN A 112 -0.11 18.24 27.68
C GLN A 112 0.99 19.04 28.42
N GLN A 113 1.91 19.66 27.69
CA GLN A 113 3.03 20.43 28.27
C GLN A 113 2.61 21.63 29.16
N PRO A 114 1.69 22.53 28.75
CA PRO A 114 1.27 23.67 29.56
C PRO A 114 0.44 23.25 30.80
N TYR A 115 -0.34 22.17 30.74
CA TYR A 115 -1.05 21.67 31.93
C TYR A 115 -0.15 20.84 32.84
N ALA A 116 0.88 20.16 32.32
CA ALA A 116 1.87 19.46 33.14
C ALA A 116 2.63 20.42 34.08
N ALA A 117 2.88 21.67 33.66
CA ALA A 117 3.46 22.71 34.50
C ALA A 117 2.47 23.32 35.52
N ILE A 118 1.15 23.24 35.27
CA ILE A 118 0.12 23.77 36.16
C ILE A 118 -0.17 22.82 37.33
N TYR A 119 0.07 21.51 37.18
CA TYR A 119 -0.15 20.52 38.24
C TYR A 119 1.04 20.32 39.20
N THR A 120 2.21 20.94 38.95
CA THR A 120 3.40 20.80 39.82
C THR A 120 3.52 21.89 40.90
N ASP A 121 2.58 22.83 40.98
CA ASP A 121 2.61 23.92 41.98
C ASP A 121 1.66 23.66 43.16
N GLY A 122 1.50 22.39 43.52
CA GLY A 122 0.79 21.96 44.74
C GLY A 122 1.59 22.15 46.04
N THR A 123 2.62 23.01 46.05
CA THR A 123 3.35 23.32 47.28
C THR A 123 2.70 24.50 47.97
N TYR A 124 1.81 24.18 48.90
CA TYR A 124 1.20 25.10 49.85
C TYR A 124 2.30 25.88 50.59
N ILE A 125 2.51 27.15 50.24
CA ILE A 125 3.37 28.06 51.00
C ILE A 125 2.56 28.56 52.19
N ASP A 126 2.71 27.91 53.34
CA ASP A 126 2.41 28.53 54.64
C ASP A 126 3.65 29.26 55.14
N LYS A 127 3.66 30.59 55.02
CA LYS A 127 4.62 31.46 55.72
C LYS A 127 3.92 32.12 56.91
N ARG A 128 3.83 31.39 58.02
CA ARG A 128 3.57 31.96 59.35
C ARG A 128 4.39 31.27 60.45
N LYS A 129 5.62 31.73 60.65
CA LYS A 129 6.16 32.32 61.90
C LYS A 129 7.68 32.38 61.84
#